data_AF-A0A256GE52-F1
#
_entry.id   AF-A0A256GE52-F1
#
_cell.length_a   1.000
_cell.length_b   1.000
_cell.length_c   1.000
_cell.angle_alpha   90.00
_cell.angle_beta   90.00
_cell.angle_gamma   90.00
#
_symmetry.space_group_name_H-M   'P 1'
#
loop_
_entity.id
_entity.type
_entity.pdbx_description
1 polymer ?
#
loop_
_entity_poly.entity_id
_entity_poly.type
_entity_poly.pdbx_seq_one_letter_code
_entity_poly.pdbx_strand_id
1 'polypeptide(L)' 'MPFRRRACGAISGICGPRNPVLAARAVMEQTEHVFFAGEGAKRFCEAAGLEMM' A
#
# COMPACT_ATOMS: atom_id res chain seq x y z
N MET A 1 6.07 -5.58 15.10
CA MET A 1 5.27 -4.36 14.83
C MET A 1 4.84 -3.78 16.17
N PRO A 2 5.12 -2.50 16.50
CA PRO A 2 4.76 -1.97 17.80
C PRO A 2 3.26 -1.64 17.84
N PHE A 3 2.52 -2.42 18.63
CA PHE A 3 1.10 -2.29 18.98
C PHE A 3 0.85 -1.00 19.80
N ARG A 4 1.13 0.18 19.24
CA ARG A 4 0.98 1.48 19.94
C ARG A 4 0.24 2.55 19.13
N ARG A 5 -0.10 2.27 17.88
CA ARG A 5 -1.00 3.06 17.04
C ARG A 5 -1.91 2.08 16.29
N ARG A 6 -3.22 2.32 16.27
CA ARG A 6 -4.22 1.57 15.47
C ARG A 6 -4.07 1.91 13.97
N ALA A 7 -2.84 1.89 13.46
CA ALA A 7 -2.53 2.12 12.07
C ALA A 7 -2.44 0.77 11.36
N CYS A 8 -3.10 0.65 10.22
CA CYS A 8 -3.10 -0.52 9.36
C CYS A 8 -3.13 -0.04 7.91
N GLY A 9 -2.50 -0.80 7.03
CA GLY A 9 -2.52 -0.56 5.58
C GLY A 9 -2.59 -1.89 4.86
N ALA A 10 -3.42 -1.98 3.82
CA ALA A 10 -3.62 -3.16 3.02
C ALA A 10 -3.91 -2.79 1.56
N ILE A 11 -3.56 -3.72 0.66
CA ILE A 11 -3.69 -3.55 -0.79
C ILE A 11 -4.15 -4.88 -1.38
N SER A 12 -5.03 -4.84 -2.37
CA SER A 12 -5.47 -6.03 -3.10
C SER A 12 -5.82 -5.74 -4.56
N GLY A 13 -6.01 -6.79 -5.36
CA GLY A 13 -6.51 -6.67 -6.73
C GLY A 13 -5.55 -5.98 -7.70
N ILE A 14 -4.25 -5.99 -7.42
CA ILE A 14 -3.22 -5.54 -8.36
C ILE A 14 -2.11 -6.59 -8.50
N CYS A 15 -1.62 -6.76 -9.72
CA CYS A 15 -0.34 -7.39 -10.02
C CYS A 15 0.65 -6.28 -10.38
N GLY A 16 1.88 -6.37 -9.87
CA GLY A 16 2.88 -5.34 -10.13
C GLY A 16 3.85 -5.09 -8.98
N PRO A 17 3.43 -4.76 -7.74
CA PRO A 17 4.38 -4.34 -6.72
C PRO A 17 5.33 -5.48 -6.37
N ARG A 18 6.63 -5.27 -6.61
CA ARG A 18 7.68 -6.25 -6.32
C ARG A 18 7.68 -6.68 -4.86
N ASN A 19 7.27 -5.74 -3.99
CA ASN A 19 7.19 -5.92 -2.55
C ASN A 19 5.80 -5.52 -2.03
N PRO A 20 4.81 -6.43 -2.02
CA PRO A 20 3.45 -6.11 -1.57
C PRO A 20 3.38 -5.61 -0.13
N VAL A 21 4.33 -6.02 0.73
CA VAL A 21 4.41 -5.52 2.12
C VAL A 21 4.81 -4.05 2.20
N LEU A 22 5.66 -3.58 1.27
CA LEU A 22 6.05 -2.16 1.20
C LEU A 22 4.89 -1.32 0.68
N ALA A 23 4.08 -1.86 -0.24
CA ALA A 23 2.86 -1.21 -0.68
C ALA A 23 1.84 -1.07 0.46
N ALA A 24 1.58 -2.14 1.21
CA ALA A 24 0.71 -2.10 2.40
C ALA A 24 1.22 -1.10 3.47
N ARG A 25 2.53 -1.04 3.65
CA ARG A 25 3.17 -0.07 4.54
C ARG A 25 3.04 1.37 4.04
N ALA A 26 3.22 1.60 2.75
CA ALA A 26 3.02 2.90 2.13
C ALA A 26 1.58 3.39 2.31
N VAL A 27 0.59 2.51 2.18
CA VAL A 27 -0.81 2.85 2.49
C VAL A 27 -0.95 3.32 3.94
N MET A 28 -0.34 2.61 4.89
CA MET A 28 -0.38 2.95 6.32
C MET A 28 0.32 4.27 6.67
N GLU A 29 1.44 4.59 6.01
CA GLU A 29 2.28 5.75 6.36
C GLU A 29 1.98 7.01 5.53
N GLN A 30 1.50 6.85 4.30
CA GLN A 30 1.34 7.95 3.34
C GLN A 30 -0.12 8.33 3.06
N THR A 31 -1.09 7.64 3.65
CA THR A 31 -2.51 7.92 3.45
C THR A 31 -3.31 7.81 4.74
N GLU A 32 -4.46 8.46 4.78
CA GLU A 32 -5.47 8.28 5.84
C GLU A 32 -6.35 7.04 5.61
N HIS A 33 -6.21 6.39 4.45
CA HIS A 33 -6.98 5.21 4.09
C HIS A 33 -6.27 3.94 4.56
N VAL A 34 -7.06 2.95 4.98
CA VAL A 34 -6.53 1.65 5.45
C VAL A 34 -6.39 0.64 4.31
N PHE A 35 -7.14 0.79 3.23
CA PHE A 35 -7.23 -0.22 2.18
C PHE A 35 -7.41 0.39 0.80
N PHE A 36 -6.64 -0.10 -0.18
CA PHE A 36 -6.82 0.20 -1.60
C PHE A 36 -6.97 -1.09 -2.41
N ALA A 37 -7.80 -1.04 -3.45
CA ALA A 37 -7.95 -2.17 -4.37
C ALA A 37 -8.04 -1.74 -5.84
N GLY A 38 -7.62 -2.63 -6.73
CA GLY A 38 -7.74 -2.47 -8.18
C GLY A 38 -6.90 -1.32 -8.73
N GLU A 39 -7.38 -0.68 -9.80
CA GLU A 39 -6.71 0.44 -10.48
C GLU A 39 -6.24 1.55 -9.52
N GLY A 40 -7.02 1.86 -8.49
CA GLY A 40 -6.65 2.86 -7.48
C GLY A 40 -5.41 2.47 -6.67
N ALA A 41 -5.29 1.19 -6.30
CA ALA A 41 -4.11 0.68 -5.62
C ALA A 41 -2.87 0.70 -6.52
N LYS A 42 -3.05 0.43 -7.81
CA LYS A 42 -1.95 0.44 -8.79
C LYS A 42 -1.38 1.86 -8.92
N ARG A 43 -2.25 2.84 -9.19
CA ARG A 43 -1.86 4.25 -9.28
C ARG A 43 -1.22 4.77 -8.00
N PHE A 44 -1.72 4.34 -6.85
CA PHE A 44 -1.10 4.67 -5.57
C PHE A 44 0.33 4.11 -5.47
N CYS A 45 0.55 2.85 -5.88
CA CYS A 45 1.89 2.27 -5.87
C CYS A 45 2.86 3.01 -6.80
N GLU A 46 2.40 3.43 -7.98
CA GLU A 46 3.20 4.25 -8.91
C GLU A 46 3.52 5.62 -8.31
N ALA A 47 2.52 6.30 -7.73
CA ALA A 47 2.69 7.60 -7.09
C ALA A 47 3.58 7.55 -5.84
N ALA A 48 3.54 6.45 -5.09
CA ALA A 48 4.40 6.18 -3.95
C ALA A 48 5.84 5.81 -4.33
N GLY A 49 6.15 5.74 -5.64
CA GLY A 49 7.48 5.40 -6.15
C GLY A 49 7.89 3.95 -5.88
N LEU A 50 6.91 3.04 -5.73
CA LEU A 50 7.18 1.64 -5.47
C LEU A 50 7.56 0.92 -6.77
N GLU A 51 8.60 0.09 -6.69
CA GLU A 51 9.05 -0.72 -7.82
C GLU A 51 7.95 -1.72 -8.23
N MET A 52 7.48 -1.57 -9.46
CA MET A 52 6.49 -2.45 -10.07
C MET A 52 7.11 -3.25 -11.22
N MET A 53 6.73 -4.53 -11.31
CA MET A 53 7.12 -5.50 -12.33
C MET A 53 6.06 -5.60 -13.44
#